data_AF-A0A1S3DZM4-F1
#
_entry.id   AF-A0A1S3DZM4-F1
#
_cell.length_a   1.000
_cell.length_b   1.000
_cell.length_c   1.000
_cell.angle_alpha   90.00
_cell.angle_beta   90.00
_cell.angle_gamma   90.00
#
_symmetry.space_group_name_H-M   'P 1'
#
loop_
_entity.id
_entity.type
_entity.pdbx_description
1 polymer ?
#
loop_
_entity_poly.entity_id
_entity_poly.type
_entity_poly.pdbx_seq_one_letter_code
_entity_poly.pdbx_strand_id
1 'polypeptide(L)'
;MQQLYWLLKTKEINAFVIGGTFNWHDVLHIQATKVGPNTVLSQIINLVATTQMSKALIQKFADYIYQRLQVLFVACTKMAAMASYLRIDWASFPLGLSVCGWSVSSLSTVVIE
;
A
#
# COMPACT_ATOMS: atom_id res chain seq x y z
N MET A 1 7.18 33.88 11.85
CA MET A 1 8.55 34.06 11.33
C MET A 1 9.66 33.49 12.23
N GLN A 2 9.40 33.05 13.49
CA GLN A 2 10.46 32.53 14.38
C GLN A 2 10.74 31.02 14.24
N GLN A 3 9.95 30.26 13.46
CA GLN A 3 10.00 28.79 13.47
C GLN A 3 11.06 28.12 12.57
N LEU A 4 11.90 28.87 11.85
CA LEU A 4 12.84 28.28 10.90
C LEU A 4 14.30 28.23 11.40
N TYR A 5 14.61 28.90 12.52
CA TYR A 5 16.00 29.07 12.96
C TYR A 5 16.64 27.79 13.55
N TRP A 6 15.83 26.87 14.09
CA TRP A 6 16.34 25.60 14.66
C TRP A 6 16.73 24.55 13.63
N LEU A 7 16.38 24.72 12.36
CA LEU A 7 16.85 23.82 11.29
C LEU A 7 18.25 24.20 10.77
N LEU A 8 18.72 25.41 11.08
CA LEU A 8 20.02 25.91 10.63
C LEU A 8 21.09 25.46 11.62
N LYS A 9 21.90 24.47 11.21
CA LYS A 9 23.07 24.02 11.98
C LYS A 9 24.33 24.68 11.45
N THR A 10 25.05 25.40 12.31
CA THR A 10 26.39 25.91 12.00
C THR A 10 27.37 24.76 11.80
N LYS A 11 28.20 24.84 10.76
CA LYS A 11 29.21 23.83 10.42
C LYS A 11 30.59 24.45 10.56
N GLU A 12 31.41 23.81 11.40
CA GLU A 12 32.81 24.15 11.63
C GLU A 12 33.68 23.66 10.45
N ILE A 13 34.88 24.20 10.33
CA ILE A 13 35.88 23.79 9.34
C ILE A 13 36.20 22.30 9.58
N ASN A 14 36.11 21.46 8.53
CA ASN A 14 36.24 19.99 8.55
C ASN A 14 34.98 19.19 8.96
N ALA A 15 33.80 19.81 9.07
CA ALA A 15 32.57 19.09 9.35
C ALA A 15 32.05 18.30 8.13
N PHE A 16 31.59 17.06 8.34
CA PHE A 16 30.94 16.26 7.30
C PHE A 16 29.61 16.89 6.85
N VAL A 17 29.44 17.00 5.54
CA VAL A 17 28.24 17.54 4.88
C VAL A 17 27.64 16.49 3.95
N ILE A 18 26.31 16.46 3.90
CA ILE A 18 25.57 15.54 3.04
C ILE A 18 25.16 16.30 1.78
N GLY A 19 25.39 15.71 0.60
CA GLY A 19 24.93 16.27 -0.66
C GLY A 19 23.41 16.47 -0.65
N GLY A 20 22.95 17.65 -1.04
CA GLY A 20 21.53 18.07 -0.93
C GLY A 20 21.24 19.02 0.25
N THR A 21 22.24 19.34 1.08
CA THR A 21 22.12 20.40 2.10
C THR A 21 22.24 21.78 1.46
N PHE A 22 21.35 22.71 1.79
CA PHE A 22 21.40 24.09 1.31
C PHE A 22 22.33 24.95 2.18
N ASN A 23 23.33 25.59 1.58
CA ASN A 23 24.21 26.53 2.27
C ASN A 23 23.63 27.94 2.21
N TRP A 24 23.43 28.57 3.36
CA TRP A 24 22.87 29.92 3.48
C TRP A 24 23.91 31.03 3.48
N HIS A 25 25.16 30.73 3.82
CA HIS A 25 26.27 31.70 3.90
C HIS A 25 27.24 31.51 2.72
N ASP A 26 28.26 32.37 2.65
CA ASP A 26 29.28 32.51 1.58
C ASP A 26 29.88 31.19 1.04
N VAL A 27 30.72 31.29 0.00
CA VAL A 27 31.29 30.16 -0.74
C VAL A 27 31.97 29.15 0.20
N LEU A 28 31.43 27.93 0.23
CA LEU A 28 31.94 26.81 1.02
C LEU A 28 32.69 25.83 0.12
N HIS A 29 34.01 25.75 0.27
CA HIS A 29 34.83 24.73 -0.40
C HIS A 29 34.77 23.41 0.39
N ILE A 30 34.26 22.36 -0.26
CA ILE A 30 34.04 21.04 0.33
C ILE A 30 34.79 20.00 -0.51
N GLN A 31 35.55 19.12 0.14
CA GLN A 31 36.15 17.96 -0.53
C GLN A 31 35.10 16.84 -0.63
N ALA A 32 34.83 16.37 -1.85
CA ALA A 32 33.86 15.29 -2.07
C ALA A 32 34.45 13.94 -1.64
N THR A 33 34.10 13.46 -0.45
CA THR A 33 34.54 12.15 0.06
C THR A 33 33.78 10.95 -0.51
N LYS A 34 32.53 11.15 -0.97
CA LYS A 34 31.70 10.11 -1.60
C LYS A 34 30.85 10.70 -2.71
N VAL A 35 30.90 10.11 -3.90
CA VAL A 35 30.13 10.53 -5.09
C VAL A 35 29.38 9.35 -5.72
N GLY A 36 28.28 9.65 -6.43
CA GLY A 36 27.48 8.65 -7.14
C GLY A 36 26.72 7.66 -6.24
N PRO A 37 26.80 6.33 -6.49
CA PRO A 37 25.99 5.32 -5.78
C PRO A 37 26.36 5.17 -4.30
N ASN A 38 27.54 5.66 -3.89
CA ASN A 38 28.03 5.62 -2.51
C ASN A 38 27.58 6.82 -1.66
N THR A 39 26.67 7.67 -2.17
CA THR A 39 26.12 8.82 -1.44
C THR A 39 24.98 8.42 -0.51
N VAL A 40 24.81 9.18 0.58
CA VAL A 40 23.70 8.98 1.53
C VAL A 40 22.33 9.12 0.84
N LEU A 41 22.21 10.01 -0.15
CA LEU A 41 20.97 10.18 -0.92
C LEU A 41 20.64 8.95 -1.77
N SER A 42 21.64 8.35 -2.44
CA SER A 42 21.44 7.14 -3.23
C SER A 42 21.03 5.94 -2.35
N GLN A 43 21.53 5.87 -1.12
CA GLN A 43 21.11 4.85 -0.15
C GLN A 43 19.64 5.03 0.26
N ILE A 44 19.19 6.27 0.47
CA ILE A 44 17.79 6.58 0.80
C ILE A 44 16.88 6.23 -0.38
N ILE A 45 17.25 6.61 -1.60
CA ILE A 45 16.46 6.28 -2.80
C ILE A 45 16.33 4.77 -2.95
N ASN A 46 17.41 4.01 -2.72
CA ASN A 46 17.37 2.55 -2.80
C ASN A 46 16.53 1.91 -1.69
N LEU A 47 16.60 2.44 -0.46
CA LEU A 47 15.73 2.02 0.66
C LEU A 47 14.25 2.30 0.37
N VAL A 48 13.92 3.48 -0.18
CA VAL A 48 12.55 3.82 -0.54
C VAL A 48 12.07 2.96 -1.71
N ALA A 49 12.88 2.76 -2.75
CA ALA A 49 12.52 1.93 -3.89
C ALA A 49 12.23 0.47 -3.50
N THR A 50 13.10 -0.12 -2.67
CA THR A 50 12.94 -1.51 -2.20
C THR A 50 11.72 -1.68 -1.28
N THR A 51 11.40 -0.70 -0.44
CA THR A 51 10.22 -0.74 0.45
C THR A 51 8.90 -0.50 -0.30
N GLN A 52 8.87 0.38 -1.29
CA GLN A 52 7.67 0.62 -2.11
C GLN A 52 7.30 -0.59 -2.98
N MET A 53 8.28 -1.33 -3.48
CA MET A 53 8.05 -2.61 -4.19
C MET A 53 7.40 -3.67 -3.28
N SER A 54 7.72 -3.67 -1.98
CA SER A 54 7.14 -4.60 -1.00
C SER A 54 5.65 -4.32 -0.72
N LYS A 55 5.24 -3.04 -0.65
CA LYS A 55 3.82 -2.67 -0.50
C LYS A 55 2.96 -3.07 -1.70
N ALA A 56 3.49 -2.93 -2.93
CA ALA A 56 2.77 -3.34 -4.13
C ALA A 56 2.68 -4.88 -4.27
N LEU A 57 3.68 -5.61 -3.76
CA LEU A 57 3.70 -7.08 -3.84
C LEU A 57 2.79 -7.73 -2.79
N ILE A 58 2.72 -7.18 -1.57
CA ILE A 58 1.85 -7.73 -0.51
C ILE A 58 0.37 -7.57 -0.85
N GLN A 59 -0.01 -6.48 -1.52
CA GLN A 59 -1.38 -6.26 -1.99
C GLN A 59 -1.78 -7.34 -3.00
N LYS A 60 -0.95 -7.57 -4.03
CA LYS A 60 -1.19 -8.61 -5.03
C LYS A 60 -1.33 -10.01 -4.45
N PHE A 61 -0.59 -10.32 -3.38
CA PHE A 61 -0.68 -11.59 -2.69
C PHE A 61 -2.00 -11.73 -1.90
N ALA A 62 -2.42 -10.65 -1.22
CA ALA A 62 -3.72 -10.60 -0.56
C ALA A 62 -4.88 -10.75 -1.55
N ASP A 63 -4.83 -10.03 -2.67
CA ASP A 63 -5.83 -10.09 -3.74
C ASP A 63 -5.92 -11.50 -4.33
N TYR A 64 -4.78 -12.19 -4.51
CA TYR A 64 -4.74 -13.57 -5.03
C TYR A 64 -5.47 -14.58 -4.13
N ILE A 65 -5.23 -14.52 -2.81
CA ILE A 65 -5.90 -15.42 -1.86
C ILE A 65 -7.39 -15.08 -1.79
N TYR A 66 -7.71 -13.79 -1.72
CA TYR A 66 -9.08 -13.32 -1.62
C TYR A 66 -9.93 -13.75 -2.82
N GLN A 67 -9.40 -13.59 -4.04
CA GLN A 67 -10.11 -13.98 -5.27
C GLN A 67 -10.50 -15.46 -5.26
N ARG A 68 -9.60 -16.34 -4.80
CA ARG A 68 -9.85 -17.79 -4.78
C ARG A 68 -10.89 -18.18 -3.73
N LEU A 69 -10.88 -17.53 -2.56
CA LEU A 69 -11.88 -17.75 -1.50
C LEU A 69 -13.27 -17.24 -1.92
N GLN A 70 -13.33 -16.12 -2.63
CA GLN A 70 -14.61 -15.54 -3.03
C GLN A 70 -15.36 -16.37 -4.07
N VAL A 71 -14.65 -16.98 -5.04
CA VAL A 71 -15.27 -17.88 -6.03
C VAL A 71 -15.94 -19.07 -5.34
N LEU A 72 -15.29 -19.65 -4.31
CA LEU A 72 -15.87 -20.75 -3.53
C LEU A 72 -17.13 -20.31 -2.77
N PHE A 73 -17.10 -19.14 -2.14
CA PHE A 73 -18.25 -18.59 -1.41
C PHE A 73 -19.46 -18.36 -2.32
N VAL A 74 -19.24 -17.72 -3.48
CA VAL A 74 -20.31 -17.47 -4.47
C VAL A 74 -20.87 -18.79 -5.01
N ALA A 75 -20.04 -19.81 -5.25
CA ALA A 75 -20.51 -21.12 -5.67
C ALA A 75 -21.41 -21.78 -4.59
N CYS A 76 -20.99 -21.76 -3.33
CA CYS A 76 -21.77 -22.31 -2.21
C CYS A 76 -23.13 -21.63 -2.04
N THR A 77 -23.19 -20.30 -2.10
CA THR A 77 -24.45 -19.55 -1.96
C THR A 77 -25.44 -19.86 -3.09
N LYS A 78 -24.96 -19.99 -4.34
CA LYS A 78 -25.81 -20.39 -5.48
C LYS A 78 -26.34 -21.81 -5.33
N MET A 79 -25.52 -22.76 -4.86
CA MET A 79 -25.97 -24.12 -4.59
C MET A 79 -27.02 -24.17 -3.46
N ALA A 80 -26.82 -23.41 -2.38
CA ALA A 80 -27.79 -23.31 -1.29
C ALA A 80 -29.11 -22.69 -1.74
N ALA A 81 -29.05 -21.64 -2.57
CA ALA A 81 -30.24 -21.05 -3.18
C ALA A 81 -30.99 -22.08 -4.04
N MET A 82 -30.29 -22.80 -4.92
CA MET A 82 -30.89 -23.87 -5.74
C MET A 82 -31.56 -24.96 -4.89
N ALA A 83 -30.94 -25.37 -3.78
CA ALA A 83 -31.50 -26.35 -2.86
C ALA A 83 -32.78 -25.84 -2.16
N SER A 84 -32.85 -24.53 -1.86
CA SER A 84 -34.04 -23.91 -1.28
C SER A 84 -35.23 -23.87 -2.26
N TYR A 85 -34.99 -23.78 -3.57
CA TYR A 85 -36.06 -23.84 -4.58
C TYR A 85 -36.66 -25.26 -4.75
N LEU A 86 -35.87 -26.31 -4.48
CA LEU A 86 -36.32 -27.71 -4.62
C LEU A 86 -37.11 -28.22 -3.41
N ARG A 87 -36.90 -27.63 -2.22
CA ARG A 87 -37.77 -27.86 -1.07
C ARG A 87 -38.95 -26.89 -1.16
N ILE A 88 -40.13 -27.40 -1.52
CA ILE A 88 -41.39 -26.66 -1.78
C ILE A 88 -41.97 -26.03 -0.47
N ASP A 89 -41.14 -25.34 0.30
CA ASP A 89 -41.50 -24.55 1.46
C ASP A 89 -41.47 -23.08 1.07
N TRP A 90 -42.63 -22.53 0.73
CA TRP A 90 -42.83 -21.12 0.35
C TRP A 90 -42.30 -20.11 1.39
N ALA A 91 -42.05 -20.56 2.62
CA ALA A 91 -41.46 -19.76 3.69
C ALA A 91 -39.94 -19.53 3.56
N SER A 92 -39.20 -20.38 2.83
CA SER A 92 -37.73 -20.27 2.68
C SER A 92 -37.30 -19.41 1.48
N PHE A 93 -38.23 -19.11 0.57
CA PHE A 93 -38.01 -18.34 -0.66
C PHE A 93 -37.40 -16.94 -0.42
N PRO A 94 -37.83 -16.16 0.60
CA PRO A 94 -37.25 -14.85 0.89
C PRO A 94 -35.78 -14.93 1.30
N LEU A 95 -35.36 -16.03 1.95
CA LEU A 95 -33.98 -16.23 2.40
C LEU A 95 -33.04 -16.52 1.22
N GLY A 96 -33.48 -17.33 0.25
CA GLY A 96 -32.70 -17.59 -0.97
C GLY A 96 -32.45 -16.32 -1.79
N LEU A 97 -33.47 -15.46 -1.93
CA LEU A 97 -33.34 -14.18 -2.64
C LEU A 97 -32.44 -13.19 -1.89
N SER A 98 -32.55 -13.15 -0.56
CA SER A 98 -31.68 -12.33 0.30
C SER A 98 -30.21 -12.75 0.13
N VAL A 99 -29.91 -14.05 0.26
CA VAL A 99 -28.54 -14.61 0.11
C VAL A 99 -27.93 -14.27 -1.26
N CYS A 100 -28.72 -14.32 -2.35
CA CYS A 100 -28.27 -13.88 -3.67
C CYS A 100 -27.90 -12.38 -3.70
N GLY A 101 -28.65 -11.53 -2.99
CA GLY A 101 -28.35 -10.10 -2.84
C GLY A 101 -27.03 -9.83 -2.12
N TRP A 102 -26.74 -10.56 -1.03
CA TRP A 102 -25.47 -10.45 -0.30
C TRP A 102 -24.27 -10.87 -1.15
N SER A 103 -24.41 -11.89 -2.00
CA SER A 103 -23.33 -12.32 -2.91
C SER A 103 -22.98 -11.27 -3.97
N VAL A 104 -23.97 -10.53 -4.49
CA VAL A 104 -23.73 -9.45 -5.47
C VAL A 104 -23.07 -8.25 -4.81
N SER A 105 -23.51 -7.86 -3.61
CA SER A 105 -22.92 -6.74 -2.87
C SER A 105 -21.46 -7.01 -2.49
N SER A 106 -21.13 -8.25 -2.13
CA SER A 106 -19.76 -8.63 -1.77
C SER A 106 -18.80 -8.64 -2.97
N LEU A 107 -19.29 -8.87 -4.19
CA LEU A 107 -18.47 -8.82 -5.40
C LEU A 107 -18.10 -7.37 -5.78
N SER A 108 -19.01 -6.42 -5.57
CA SER A 108 -18.76 -5.01 -5.84
C SER A 108 -17.72 -4.38 -4.92
N THR A 109 -17.65 -4.78 -3.64
CA THR A 109 -16.64 -4.25 -2.70
C THR A 109 -15.21 -4.63 -3.09
N VAL A 110 -15.05 -5.76 -3.77
CA VAL A 110 -13.74 -6.36 -4.08
C VAL A 110 -13.18 -5.86 -5.40
N VAL A 111 -14.04 -5.42 -6.30
CA VAL A 111 -13.61 -4.74 -7.54
C VAL A 111 -13.15 -3.30 -7.26
N ILE A 112 -13.47 -2.75 -6.09
CA ILE A 112 -13.17 -1.35 -5.72
C ILE A 112 -11.89 -1.22 -4.87
N GLU A 113 -11.40 -2.29 -4.24
CA GLU A 113 -10.07 -2.33 -3.59
C GLU A 113 -8.98 -2.85 -4.54
#